data_AF-F9QAL6-F1
#
_entry.id   AF-F9QAL6-F1
#
_cell.length_a   1.000
_cell.length_b   1.000
_cell.length_c   1.000
_cell.angle_alpha   90.00
_cell.angle_beta   90.00
_cell.angle_gamma   90.00
#
_symmetry.space_group_name_H-M   'P 1'
#
loop_
_entity.id
_entity.type
_entity.pdbx_description
1 polymer ?
#
loop_
_entity_poly.entity_id
_entity_poly.type
_entity_poly.pdbx_seq_one_letter_code
_entity_poly.pdbx_strand_id
1 'polypeptide(L)'
;MEQNLRLFQQQMPLYLEELQQAYRDYLQTGHNAQEVADIAHKIKGACASMGCLLLQQTAQKLQQIDESWALMLEDRIHWLQAQYPLQIQQLQDYLRTS
;
A
#
# COMPACT_ATOMS: atom_id res chain seq x y z
N MET A 1 20.07 -2.45 -4.84
CA MET A 1 19.08 -2.71 -3.76
C MET A 1 18.93 -1.51 -2.83
N GLU A 2 20.01 -0.97 -2.24
CA GLU A 2 19.93 0.18 -1.31
C GLU A 2 19.28 1.45 -1.88
N GLN A 3 19.51 1.77 -3.16
CA GLN A 3 18.87 2.90 -3.82
C GLN A 3 17.35 2.68 -3.98
N ASN A 4 16.93 1.47 -4.35
CA ASN A 4 15.52 1.12 -4.47
C ASN A 4 14.83 1.15 -3.11
N LEU A 5 15.50 0.68 -2.05
CA LEU A 5 14.99 0.77 -0.68
C LEU A 5 14.79 2.22 -0.24
N ARG A 6 15.76 3.11 -0.51
CA ARG A 6 15.63 4.54 -0.21
C ARG A 6 14.45 5.18 -0.94
N LEU A 7 14.31 4.92 -2.24
CA LEU A 7 13.17 5.43 -3.02
C LEU A 7 11.83 4.90 -2.48
N PHE A 8 11.78 3.60 -2.17
CA PHE A 8 10.59 2.98 -1.58
C PHE A 8 10.22 3.63 -0.23
N GLN A 9 11.19 3.86 0.65
CA GLN A 9 10.98 4.50 1.94
C GLN A 9 10.54 5.97 1.83
N GLN A 10 10.94 6.67 0.76
CA GLN A 10 10.50 8.04 0.49
C GLN A 10 9.09 8.10 -0.12
N GLN A 11 8.75 7.19 -1.03
CA GLN A 11 7.50 7.22 -1.78
C GLN A 11 6.34 6.56 -1.04
N MET A 12 6.58 5.43 -0.37
CA MET A 12 5.52 4.63 0.24
C MET A 12 4.70 5.40 1.30
N PRO A 13 5.29 6.22 2.18
CA PRO A 13 4.52 7.06 3.10
C PRO A 13 3.57 8.04 2.39
N LEU A 14 4.02 8.61 1.27
CA LEU A 14 3.18 9.51 0.47
C LEU A 14 2.01 8.76 -0.16
N TYR A 15 2.25 7.57 -0.71
CA TYR A 15 1.17 6.75 -1.26
C TYR A 15 0.18 6.30 -0.17
N LEU A 16 0.64 6.01 1.04
CA LEU A 16 -0.22 5.66 2.18
C LEU A 16 -1.10 6.82 2.61
N GLU A 17 -0.57 8.04 2.59
CA GLU A 17 -1.32 9.27 2.87
C GLU A 17 -2.34 9.57 1.77
N GLU A 18 -1.94 9.49 0.49
CA GLU A 18 -2.83 9.60 -0.67
C GLU A 18 -3.99 8.59 -0.55
N LEU A 19 -3.68 7.33 -0.23
CA LEU A 19 -4.67 6.26 -0.09
C LEU A 19 -5.67 6.57 1.03
N GLN A 20 -5.19 7.04 2.18
CA GLN A 20 -6.05 7.43 3.30
C GLN A 20 -6.94 8.61 2.96
N GLN A 21 -6.44 9.57 2.17
CA GLN A 21 -7.22 10.71 1.73
C GLN A 21 -8.32 10.29 0.75
N ALA A 22 -7.96 9.55 -0.32
CA ALA A 22 -8.92 9.04 -1.28
C ALA A 22 -9.99 8.14 -0.63
N TYR A 23 -9.61 7.34 0.38
CA TYR A 23 -10.57 6.56 1.17
C TYR A 23 -11.55 7.44 1.94
N ARG A 24 -11.07 8.51 2.59
CA ARG A 24 -11.95 9.46 3.30
C ARG A 24 -12.92 10.15 2.35
N ASP A 25 -12.45 10.54 1.17
CA ASP A 25 -13.28 11.19 0.16
C ASP A 25 -14.32 10.21 -0.41
N TYR A 26 -13.95 8.95 -0.61
CA TYR A 26 -14.88 7.87 -0.95
C TYR A 26 -15.95 7.65 0.12
N LEU A 27 -15.59 7.62 1.41
CA LEU A 27 -16.56 7.47 2.51
C LEU A 27 -17.57 8.62 2.57
N GLN A 28 -17.14 9.84 2.26
CA GLN A 28 -18.00 11.01 2.33
C GLN A 28 -18.96 11.12 1.14
N THR A 29 -18.49 10.75 -0.05
CA THR A 29 -19.22 11.01 -1.30
C THR A 29 -19.85 9.76 -1.92
N GLY A 30 -19.35 8.56 -1.57
CA GLY A 30 -19.65 7.31 -2.27
C GLY A 30 -19.11 7.24 -3.70
N HIS A 31 -18.36 8.26 -4.13
CA HIS A 31 -17.76 8.37 -5.45
C HIS A 31 -16.24 8.16 -5.38
N ASN A 32 -15.57 8.09 -6.54
CA ASN A 32 -14.11 8.00 -6.65
C ASN A 32 -13.46 6.72 -6.10
N ALA A 33 -14.17 5.59 -6.06
CA ALA A 33 -13.56 4.28 -5.77
C ALA A 33 -12.37 3.95 -6.69
N GLN A 34 -12.40 4.44 -7.93
CA GLN A 34 -11.30 4.27 -8.89
C GLN A 34 -10.01 4.97 -8.42
N GLU A 35 -10.10 6.12 -7.75
CA GLU A 35 -8.93 6.84 -7.25
C GLU A 35 -8.19 6.02 -6.18
N VAL A 36 -8.96 5.39 -5.28
CA VAL A 36 -8.43 4.45 -4.28
C VAL A 36 -7.73 3.27 -4.97
N ALA A 37 -8.35 2.71 -6.01
CA ALA A 37 -7.77 1.61 -6.78
C ALA A 37 -6.48 2.01 -7.53
N ASP A 38 -6.43 3.21 -8.08
CA ASP A 38 -5.26 3.73 -8.81
C ASP A 38 -4.08 3.98 -7.87
N ILE A 39 -4.33 4.51 -6.66
CA ILE A 39 -3.28 4.65 -5.65
C ILE A 39 -2.80 3.27 -5.17
N ALA A 40 -3.72 2.33 -4.96
CA ALA A 40 -3.37 0.95 -4.63
C ALA A 40 -2.51 0.29 -5.72
N HIS A 41 -2.72 0.63 -7.00
CA HIS A 41 -1.87 0.19 -8.10
C HIS A 41 -0.42 0.70 -7.96
N LYS A 42 -0.23 1.98 -7.62
CA LYS A 42 1.11 2.56 -7.37
C LYS A 42 1.82 1.82 -6.23
N ILE A 43 1.10 1.59 -5.12
CA ILE A 43 1.61 0.84 -3.96
C ILE A 43 2.01 -0.58 -4.36
N LYS A 44 1.16 -1.29 -5.11
CA LYS A 44 1.44 -2.63 -5.60
C LYS A 44 2.75 -2.67 -6.39
N GLY A 45 2.97 -1.71 -7.29
CA GLY A 45 4.19 -1.59 -8.07
C GLY A 45 5.43 -1.34 -7.19
N ALA A 46 5.32 -0.42 -6.23
CA ALA A 46 6.38 -0.13 -5.28
C ALA A 46 6.77 -1.39 -4.46
N CYS A 47 5.78 -2.12 -3.93
CA CYS A 47 6.01 -3.35 -3.17
C CYS A 47 6.63 -4.47 -4.01
N ALA A 48 6.22 -4.59 -5.28
CA ALA A 48 6.78 -5.58 -6.20
C ALA A 48 8.29 -5.37 -6.42
N SER A 49 8.73 -4.12 -6.54
CA SER A 49 10.14 -3.78 -6.75
C SER A 49 11.05 -4.13 -5.56
N MET A 50 10.47 -4.27 -4.37
CA MET A 50 11.17 -4.56 -3.11
C MET A 50 10.93 -5.99 -2.60
N GLY A 51 10.19 -6.82 -3.34
CA GLY A 51 9.84 -8.18 -2.89
C GLY A 51 8.93 -8.22 -1.66
N CYS A 52 8.19 -7.15 -1.36
CA CYS A 52 7.27 -7.06 -0.23
C CYS A 52 5.94 -7.78 -0.54
N LEU A 53 5.99 -9.11 -0.63
CA LEU A 53 4.90 -9.93 -1.18
C LEU A 53 3.55 -9.70 -0.48
N LEU A 54 3.52 -9.66 0.85
CA LEU A 54 2.26 -9.52 1.58
C LEU A 54 1.63 -8.13 1.38
N LEU A 55 2.44 -7.07 1.39
CA LEU A 55 1.97 -5.72 1.08
C LEU A 55 1.47 -5.61 -0.37
N GLN A 56 2.20 -6.21 -1.31
CA GLN A 56 1.82 -6.25 -2.72
C GLN A 56 0.46 -6.94 -2.92
N GLN A 57 0.23 -8.07 -2.26
CA GLN A 57 -1.03 -8.81 -2.35
C GLN A 57 -2.21 -8.02 -1.76
N THR A 58 -2.01 -7.33 -0.63
CA THR A 58 -3.05 -6.47 -0.06
C THR A 58 -3.36 -5.29 -0.98
N ALA A 59 -2.33 -4.65 -1.54
CA ALA A 59 -2.50 -3.57 -2.51
C ALA A 59 -3.21 -4.04 -3.80
N GLN A 60 -2.95 -5.27 -4.25
CA GLN A 60 -3.69 -5.85 -5.37
C GLN A 60 -5.18 -6.01 -5.06
N LYS A 61 -5.54 -6.45 -3.86
CA LYS A 61 -6.94 -6.58 -3.44
C LYS A 61 -7.62 -5.21 -3.29
N LEU A 62 -6.88 -4.19 -2.87
CA LEU A 62 -7.34 -2.80 -2.86
C LEU A 62 -7.52 -2.22 -4.28
N GLN A 63 -6.74 -2.69 -5.25
CA GLN A 63 -6.89 -2.28 -6.66
C GLN A 63 -8.13 -2.90 -7.33
N GLN A 64 -8.58 -4.07 -6.88
CA GLN A 64 -9.65 -4.83 -7.54
C GLN A 64 -11.02 -4.47 -6.97
N ILE A 65 -11.71 -3.54 -7.62
CA ILE A 65 -13.07 -3.17 -7.26
C ILE A 65 -14.01 -4.32 -7.63
N ASP A 66 -14.54 -4.98 -6.60
CA ASP A 66 -15.51 -6.07 -6.68
C ASP A 66 -16.67 -5.86 -5.68
N GLU A 67 -17.62 -6.80 -5.62
CA GLU A 67 -18.79 -6.71 -4.74
C GLU A 67 -18.45 -6.61 -3.25
N SER A 68 -17.30 -7.16 -2.83
CA SER A 68 -16.83 -7.18 -1.44
C SER A 68 -15.87 -6.04 -1.11
N TRP A 69 -15.41 -5.31 -2.12
CA TRP A 69 -14.31 -4.36 -2.01
C TRP A 69 -14.58 -3.29 -0.95
N ALA A 70 -15.76 -2.68 -1.00
CA ALA A 70 -16.15 -1.64 -0.05
C ALA A 70 -16.19 -2.14 1.39
N LEU A 71 -16.63 -3.39 1.61
CA LEU A 71 -16.73 -4.01 2.93
C LEU A 71 -15.35 -4.27 3.56
N MET A 72 -14.35 -4.54 2.73
CA MET A 72 -13.00 -4.89 3.17
C MET A 72 -12.03 -3.71 3.11
N LEU A 73 -12.50 -2.54 2.67
CA LEU A 73 -11.63 -1.42 2.30
C LEU A 73 -10.85 -0.88 3.50
N GLU A 74 -11.57 -0.58 4.58
CA GLU A 74 -10.99 -0.07 5.83
C GLU A 74 -9.94 -1.02 6.40
N ASP A 75 -10.31 -2.29 6.58
CA ASP A 75 -9.45 -3.32 7.15
C ASP A 75 -8.16 -3.49 6.37
N ARG A 76 -8.24 -3.47 5.04
CA ARG A 76 -7.08 -3.59 4.16
C ARG A 76 -6.17 -2.38 4.25
N ILE A 77 -6.71 -1.16 4.30
CA ILE A 77 -5.93 0.07 4.41
C ILE A 77 -5.21 0.11 5.76
N HIS A 78 -5.92 -0.15 6.86
CA HIS A 78 -5.34 -0.19 8.19
C HIS A 78 -4.26 -1.27 8.33
N TRP A 79 -4.52 -2.47 7.78
CA TRP A 79 -3.52 -3.54 7.77
C TRP A 79 -2.27 -3.11 7.00
N LEU A 80 -2.42 -2.48 5.84
CA LEU A 80 -1.28 -2.06 5.00
C LEU A 80 -0.42 -0.99 5.70
N GLN A 81 -1.06 -0.03 6.36
CA GLN A 81 -0.38 0.99 7.19
C GLN A 81 0.36 0.37 8.38
N ALA A 82 -0.26 -0.59 9.07
CA ALA A 82 0.34 -1.25 10.23
C ALA A 82 1.53 -2.17 9.84
N GLN A 83 1.45 -2.86 8.70
CA GLN A 83 2.47 -3.82 8.27
C GLN A 83 3.67 -3.18 7.59
N TYR A 84 3.49 -2.03 6.93
CA TYR A 84 4.57 -1.32 6.25
C TYR A 84 5.84 -1.12 7.11
N PRO A 85 5.79 -0.53 8.32
CA PRO A 85 6.99 -0.30 9.12
C PRO A 85 7.69 -1.61 9.51
N LEU A 86 6.93 -2.69 9.78
CA LEU A 86 7.48 -4.01 10.10
C LEU A 86 8.23 -4.60 8.91
N GLN A 87 7.65 -4.50 7.70
CA GLN A 87 8.26 -4.98 6.47
C GLN A 87 9.57 -4.23 6.15
N ILE A 88 9.60 -2.91 6.37
CA ILE A 88 10.81 -2.09 6.20
C ILE A 88 11.91 -2.54 7.15
N GLN A 89 11.58 -2.73 8.43
CA GLN A 89 12.55 -3.17 9.42
C GLN A 89 13.17 -4.52 9.02
N GLN A 90 12.34 -5.49 8.61
CA GLN A 90 12.81 -6.80 8.14
C GLN A 90 13.76 -6.69 6.93
N LEU A 91 13.43 -5.83 5.96
CA LEU A 91 14.29 -5.60 4.79
C LEU A 91 15.63 -4.96 5.18
N GLN A 92 15.60 -3.99 6.10
CA GLN A 92 16.82 -3.34 6.59
C GLN A 92 17.71 -4.31 7.37
N ASP A 93 17.12 -5.17 8.20
CA ASP A 93 17.87 -6.17 8.96
C ASP A 93 18.49 -7.22 8.03
N TYR A 94 17.75 -7.69 7.02
CA TYR A 94 18.28 -8.60 5.99
C TYR A 94 19.51 -8.03 5.29
N LEU A 95 19.47 -6.74 4.89
CA LEU A 95 20.61 -6.07 4.23
C LEU A 95 21.82 -5.86 5.14
N ARG A 96 21.64 -5.83 6.47
CA ARG A 96 22.76 -5.76 7.42
C ARG A 96 23.45 -7.10 7.64
N THR A 97 22.72 -8.20 7.45
CA THR A 97 23.23 -9.58 7.64
C THR A 97 23.70 -10.24 6.34
N SER A 98 23.48 -9.58 5.20
CA SER A 98 23.89 -10.03 3.85
C SER A 98 25.24 -9.43 3.47
#